data_AF-A0A6J1NAF7-F1
#
_entry.id   AF-A0A6J1NAF7-F1
#
_cell.length_a   1.000
_cell.length_b   1.000
_cell.length_c   1.000
_cell.angle_alpha   90.00
_cell.angle_beta   90.00
_cell.angle_gamma   90.00
#
_symmetry.space_group_name_H-M   'P 1'
#
loop_
_entity.id
_entity.type
_entity.pdbx_description
1 polymer ?
#
loop_
_entity_poly.entity_id
_entity_poly.type
_entity_poly.pdbx_seq_one_letter_code
_entity_poly.pdbx_strand_id
1 'polypeptide(L)'
;MSLVSEHGANNFATIRTTSIVTNEQKEHNQEMHEQMSGYKRMRREHQAALAKLEERCKADVEAHKAQLDREYESLLQQLSRELERLQTKHVQELERKQKQNAAAEKKLTKDITSRQEQDRKAHEAHRKREYKANKERWKKELSMDDATPKRQRDATLQSQKDNLKQAEAQEETRLLRAQHEYLQLELRRFKRRRMLAQHHKEQELLREELNKRQQQLEQAHTMLLRHHEKTQELEYRQQKGVHALREEQLSNQHATELANQREYMQRAEHELRKKHALQLKQQPKSLKQKEMQIRKQFRETCKIQTRQYKALKAQILQMTPKEQQKEVIKSLKDEKRRKLVLLGEQYDQSISEMLQKQTVRLDESQMMECQHLKMQLDHELDMLTAYQSKSKMQAEAQRDRERRELEDRVAVRRALLKAKMETECGQFDAERAERTRMLHERHERELEHFDNESTNLGFSPIAIAEGSRDGYGEEEQSLSGSMLSLAHSNSSASFPAGSL
;
A
#
# COMPACT_ATOMS: atom_id res chain seq x y z
N MET A 1 56.94 -86.39 -15.97
CA MET A 1 57.64 -85.17 -16.42
C MET A 1 56.71 -84.36 -17.32
N SER A 2 56.47 -83.12 -16.90
CA SER A 2 55.89 -81.97 -17.63
C SER A 2 54.54 -82.12 -18.34
N LEU A 3 53.46 -81.94 -17.56
CA LEU A 3 52.17 -81.41 -18.01
C LEU A 3 52.10 -79.92 -17.60
N VAL A 4 52.87 -79.04 -18.23
CA VAL A 4 52.67 -77.58 -18.08
C VAL A 4 53.18 -76.89 -19.35
N SER A 5 52.42 -75.90 -19.81
CA SER A 5 52.80 -74.81 -20.73
C SER A 5 52.37 -74.95 -22.19
N GLU A 6 51.13 -74.54 -22.49
CA GLU A 6 50.83 -73.65 -23.65
C GLU A 6 49.39 -73.07 -23.62
N HIS A 7 48.90 -72.63 -22.45
CA HIS A 7 47.61 -71.91 -22.35
C HIS A 7 47.74 -70.51 -21.71
N GLY A 8 48.96 -69.98 -21.58
CA GLY A 8 49.20 -68.65 -21.04
C GLY A 8 49.47 -67.62 -22.14
N ALA A 9 48.58 -66.63 -22.30
CA ALA A 9 48.92 -65.22 -22.48
C ALA A 9 47.72 -64.32 -22.84
N ASN A 10 46.68 -64.84 -23.52
CA ASN A 10 45.73 -63.96 -24.23
C ASN A 10 44.34 -63.77 -23.60
N ASN A 11 44.03 -64.40 -22.47
CA ASN A 11 42.72 -64.24 -21.82
C ASN A 11 42.59 -62.94 -20.99
N PHE A 12 43.72 -62.26 -20.70
CA PHE A 12 43.75 -61.02 -19.91
C PHE A 12 43.93 -59.75 -20.75
N ALA A 13 44.18 -59.86 -22.06
CA ALA A 13 44.39 -58.71 -22.95
C ALA A 13 43.15 -57.81 -23.13
N THR A 14 41.98 -58.25 -22.65
CA THR A 14 40.70 -57.53 -22.69
C THR A 14 40.31 -56.94 -21.34
N ILE A 15 41.09 -57.19 -20.27
CA ILE A 15 40.81 -56.67 -18.93
C ILE A 15 41.48 -55.30 -18.81
N ARG A 16 40.65 -54.25 -18.60
CA ARG A 16 41.14 -52.89 -18.36
C ARG A 16 42.12 -52.90 -17.19
N THR A 17 43.25 -52.22 -17.34
CA THR A 17 44.24 -52.12 -16.27
C THR A 17 43.64 -51.40 -15.06
N THR A 18 44.03 -51.82 -13.86
CA THR A 18 43.61 -51.19 -12.60
C THR A 18 43.86 -49.69 -12.60
N SER A 19 44.93 -49.21 -13.24
CA SER A 19 45.22 -47.78 -13.44
C SER A 19 44.17 -47.04 -14.26
N ILE A 20 43.64 -47.63 -15.35
CA ILE A 20 42.61 -46.99 -16.17
C ILE A 20 41.28 -46.92 -15.40
N VAL A 21 40.90 -48.04 -14.76
CA VAL A 21 39.65 -48.11 -13.97
C VAL A 21 39.70 -47.16 -12.78
N THR A 22 40.83 -47.04 -12.10
CA THR A 22 40.99 -46.09 -10.98
C THR A 22 41.03 -44.63 -11.43
N ASN A 23 41.56 -44.33 -12.62
CA ASN A 23 41.56 -42.97 -13.15
C ASN A 23 40.15 -42.54 -13.59
N GLU A 24 39.41 -43.40 -14.30
CA GLU A 24 38.01 -43.17 -14.68
C GLU A 24 37.12 -42.98 -13.42
N GLN A 25 37.35 -43.77 -12.37
CA GLN A 25 36.63 -43.63 -11.10
C GLN A 25 36.98 -42.31 -10.39
N LYS A 26 38.24 -41.86 -10.46
CA LYS A 26 38.67 -40.57 -9.91
C LYS A 26 38.05 -39.39 -10.66
N GLU A 27 38.06 -39.41 -11.99
CA GLU A 27 37.48 -38.37 -12.83
C GLU A 27 35.97 -38.26 -12.59
N HIS A 28 35.25 -39.38 -12.53
CA HIS A 28 33.82 -39.37 -12.21
C HIS A 28 33.52 -38.81 -10.80
N ASN A 29 34.32 -39.19 -9.79
CA ASN A 29 34.17 -38.65 -8.44
C ASN A 29 34.49 -37.14 -8.37
N GLN A 30 35.45 -36.68 -9.17
CA GLN A 30 35.86 -35.28 -9.22
C GLN A 30 34.79 -34.41 -9.89
N GLU A 31 34.19 -34.87 -11.00
CA GLU A 31 33.05 -34.20 -11.63
C GLU A 31 31.86 -34.04 -10.66
N MET A 32 31.51 -35.10 -9.94
CA MET A 32 30.45 -35.04 -8.92
C MET A 32 30.77 -34.03 -7.81
N HIS A 33 32.03 -33.94 -7.39
CA HIS A 33 32.45 -32.94 -6.41
C HIS A 33 32.37 -31.51 -6.93
N GLU A 34 32.74 -31.28 -8.19
CA GLU A 34 32.66 -29.96 -8.83
C GLU A 34 31.20 -29.48 -8.97
N GLN A 35 30.30 -30.35 -9.43
CA GLN A 35 28.87 -30.04 -9.52
C GLN A 35 28.27 -29.70 -8.15
N MET A 36 28.59 -30.50 -7.12
CA MET A 36 28.12 -30.24 -5.75
C MET A 36 28.71 -28.96 -5.14
N SER A 37 29.95 -28.62 -5.49
CA SER A 37 30.59 -27.36 -5.07
C SER A 37 29.93 -26.15 -5.73
N GLY A 38 29.61 -26.25 -7.02
CA GLY A 38 28.87 -25.22 -7.76
C GLY A 38 27.49 -24.96 -7.17
N TYR A 39 26.73 -26.01 -6.88
CA TYR A 39 25.41 -25.88 -6.26
C TYR A 39 25.47 -25.24 -4.86
N LYS A 40 26.47 -25.62 -4.05
CA LYS A 40 26.71 -24.98 -2.74
C LYS A 40 27.02 -23.49 -2.87
N ARG A 41 27.77 -23.09 -3.89
CA ARG A 41 28.09 -21.68 -4.17
C ARG A 41 26.84 -20.90 -4.56
N MET A 42 26.07 -21.41 -5.52
CA MET A 42 24.80 -20.82 -5.95
C MET A 42 23.85 -20.61 -4.76
N ARG A 43 23.68 -21.62 -3.89
CA ARG A 43 22.82 -21.49 -2.71
C ARG A 43 23.29 -20.39 -1.75
N ARG A 44 24.61 -20.25 -1.54
CA ARG A 44 25.17 -19.18 -0.69
C ARG A 44 24.95 -17.80 -1.31
N GLU A 45 25.12 -17.68 -2.61
CA GLU A 45 24.86 -16.43 -3.35
C GLU A 45 23.38 -16.04 -3.27
N HIS A 46 22.47 -17.00 -3.46
CA HIS A 46 21.03 -16.79 -3.32
C HIS A 46 20.66 -16.32 -1.91
N GLN A 47 21.22 -16.97 -0.88
CA GLN A 47 20.98 -16.59 0.51
C GLN A 47 21.55 -15.20 0.84
N ALA A 48 22.74 -14.87 0.36
CA ALA A 48 23.34 -13.56 0.55
C ALA A 48 22.54 -12.44 -0.15
N ALA A 49 22.04 -12.70 -1.36
CA ALA A 49 21.19 -11.75 -2.08
C ALA A 49 19.87 -11.47 -1.35
N LEU A 50 19.23 -12.52 -0.78
CA LEU A 50 18.04 -12.37 0.05
C LEU A 50 18.32 -11.56 1.31
N ALA A 51 19.39 -11.88 2.05
CA ALA A 51 19.77 -11.14 3.26
C ALA A 51 20.02 -9.65 2.97
N LYS A 52 20.73 -9.35 1.89
CA LYS A 52 20.99 -7.97 1.45
C LYS A 52 19.69 -7.23 1.09
N LEU A 53 18.75 -7.89 0.42
CA LEU A 53 17.46 -7.30 0.10
C LEU A 53 16.63 -7.05 1.36
N GLU A 54 16.64 -7.99 2.32
CA GLU A 54 15.96 -7.84 3.62
C GLU A 54 16.52 -6.67 4.44
N GLU A 55 17.85 -6.50 4.48
CA GLU A 55 18.49 -5.33 5.11
C GLU A 55 18.06 -4.02 4.46
N ARG A 56 18.04 -3.97 3.12
CA ARG A 56 17.56 -2.79 2.39
C ARG A 56 16.10 -2.50 2.72
N CYS A 57 15.23 -3.51 2.74
CA CYS A 57 13.83 -3.34 3.11
C CYS A 57 13.67 -2.79 4.53
N LYS A 58 14.49 -3.23 5.49
CA LYS A 58 14.49 -2.70 6.87
C LYS A 58 14.89 -1.23 6.88
N ALA A 59 15.98 -0.88 6.21
CA ALA A 59 16.43 0.52 6.11
C ALA A 59 15.38 1.42 5.45
N ASP A 60 14.73 0.95 4.38
CA ASP A 60 13.66 1.69 3.71
C ASP A 60 12.45 1.90 4.65
N VAL A 61 12.09 0.91 5.48
CA VAL A 61 11.02 1.04 6.48
C VAL A 61 11.38 2.06 7.57
N GLU A 62 12.61 2.05 8.06
CA GLU A 62 13.09 3.01 9.06
C GLU A 62 13.10 4.44 8.51
N ALA A 63 13.63 4.63 7.30
CA ALA A 63 13.63 5.93 6.62
C ALA A 63 12.20 6.44 6.37
N HIS A 64 11.30 5.56 5.93
CA HIS A 64 9.90 5.88 5.72
C HIS A 64 9.21 6.31 7.02
N LYS A 65 9.39 5.55 8.12
CA LYS A 65 8.85 5.93 9.43
C LYS A 65 9.33 7.31 9.88
N ALA A 66 10.65 7.55 9.82
CA ALA A 66 11.22 8.83 10.18
C ALA A 66 10.69 10.00 9.32
N GLN A 67 10.41 9.75 8.04
CA GLN A 67 9.77 10.74 7.17
C GLN A 67 8.32 11.02 7.60
N LEU A 68 7.53 9.98 7.86
CA LEU A 68 6.13 10.13 8.29
C LEU A 68 6.03 10.86 9.63
N ASP A 69 6.90 10.52 10.60
CA ASP A 69 6.92 11.17 11.91
C ASP A 69 7.21 12.68 11.78
N ARG A 70 8.18 13.07 10.93
CA ARG A 70 8.47 14.48 10.66
C ARG A 70 7.31 15.20 9.96
N GLU A 71 6.66 14.56 8.99
CA GLU A 71 5.48 15.12 8.31
C GLU A 71 4.35 15.36 9.33
N TYR A 72 4.15 14.42 10.26
CA TYR A 72 3.12 14.51 11.31
C TYR A 72 3.44 15.60 12.34
N GLU A 73 4.66 15.65 12.87
CA GLU A 73 5.09 16.68 13.81
C GLU A 73 4.97 18.08 13.20
N SER A 74 5.38 18.23 11.93
CA SER A 74 5.25 19.50 11.21
C SER A 74 3.79 19.92 11.08
N LEU A 75 2.88 18.99 10.76
CA LEU A 75 1.46 19.28 10.68
C LEU A 75 0.92 19.71 12.04
N LEU A 76 1.17 18.94 13.11
CA LEU A 76 0.70 19.28 14.45
C LEU A 76 1.16 20.67 14.91
N GLN A 77 2.43 21.01 14.68
CA GLN A 77 2.96 22.34 15.00
C GLN A 77 2.26 23.44 14.20
N GLN A 78 1.96 23.20 12.92
CA GLN A 78 1.23 24.14 12.09
C GLN A 78 -0.20 24.34 12.60
N LEU A 79 -0.94 23.26 12.85
CA LEU A 79 -2.32 23.32 13.34
C LEU A 79 -2.42 24.05 14.69
N SER A 80 -1.51 23.74 15.62
CA SER A 80 -1.42 24.42 16.93
C SER A 80 -1.21 25.93 16.77
N ARG A 81 -0.22 26.34 15.97
CA ARG A 81 0.06 27.77 15.74
C ARG A 81 -1.11 28.51 15.07
N GLU A 82 -1.79 27.86 14.12
CA GLU A 82 -2.95 28.46 13.47
C GLU A 82 -4.13 28.65 14.43
N LEU A 83 -4.36 27.69 15.33
CA LEU A 83 -5.43 27.78 16.33
C LEU A 83 -5.14 28.85 17.39
N GLU A 84 -3.90 28.92 17.90
CA GLU A 84 -3.47 29.95 18.85
C GLU A 84 -3.63 31.36 18.26
N ARG A 85 -3.26 31.53 16.98
CA ARG A 85 -3.45 32.80 16.27
C ARG A 85 -4.93 33.18 16.16
N LEU A 86 -5.80 32.21 15.89
CA LEU A 86 -7.24 32.45 15.82
C LEU A 86 -7.80 32.86 17.18
N GLN A 87 -7.47 32.13 18.24
CA GLN A 87 -7.90 32.44 19.60
C GLN A 87 -7.41 33.82 20.06
N THR A 88 -6.17 34.17 19.74
CA THR A 88 -5.63 35.51 20.04
C THR A 88 -6.41 36.61 19.33
N LYS A 89 -6.77 36.40 18.05
CA LYS A 89 -7.62 37.34 17.31
C LYS A 89 -9.00 37.49 17.95
N HIS A 90 -9.62 36.37 18.33
CA HIS A 90 -10.94 36.35 18.97
C HIS A 90 -10.95 37.16 20.28
N VAL A 91 -9.93 36.97 21.14
CA VAL A 91 -9.78 37.76 22.38
C VAL A 91 -9.64 39.25 22.07
N GLN A 92 -8.80 39.62 21.10
CA GLN A 92 -8.62 41.03 20.70
C GLN A 92 -9.90 41.65 20.14
N GLU A 93 -10.70 40.89 19.37
CA GLU A 93 -11.98 41.35 18.84
C GLU A 93 -13.00 41.63 19.95
N LEU A 94 -13.11 40.72 20.94
CA LEU A 94 -13.99 40.90 22.08
C LEU A 94 -13.57 42.12 22.93
N GLU A 95 -12.28 42.26 23.24
CA GLU A 95 -11.78 43.42 23.98
C GLU A 95 -12.05 44.74 23.23
N ARG A 96 -11.87 44.74 21.90
CA ARG A 96 -12.15 45.91 21.07
C ARG A 96 -13.64 46.27 21.12
N LYS A 97 -14.53 45.28 20.98
CA LYS A 97 -15.99 45.50 21.07
C LYS A 97 -16.39 45.99 22.46
N GLN A 98 -15.82 45.45 23.53
CA GLN A 98 -16.09 45.90 24.90
C GLN A 98 -15.68 47.37 25.11
N LYS A 99 -14.49 47.77 24.63
CA LYS A 99 -14.02 49.17 24.68
C LYS A 99 -14.93 50.10 23.87
N GLN A 100 -15.36 49.67 22.69
CA GLN A 100 -16.31 50.42 21.85
C GLN A 100 -17.67 50.60 22.55
N ASN A 101 -18.20 49.54 23.16
CA ASN A 101 -19.45 49.60 23.90
C ASN A 101 -19.38 50.57 25.09
N ALA A 102 -18.28 50.52 25.86
CA ALA A 102 -18.06 51.43 26.99
C ALA A 102 -17.92 52.90 26.55
N ALA A 103 -17.28 53.16 25.42
CA ALA A 103 -17.17 54.51 24.85
C ALA A 103 -18.54 55.03 24.35
N ALA A 104 -19.32 54.18 23.68
CA ALA A 104 -20.65 54.52 23.19
C ALA A 104 -21.64 54.76 24.33
N GLU A 105 -21.56 54.01 25.44
CA GLU A 105 -22.35 54.26 26.66
C GLU A 105 -22.04 55.65 27.24
N LYS A 106 -20.76 56.00 27.38
CA LYS A 106 -20.34 57.33 27.87
C LYS A 106 -20.84 58.46 26.98
N LYS A 107 -20.80 58.26 25.66
CA LYS A 107 -21.32 59.23 24.67
C LYS A 107 -22.83 59.41 24.84
N LEU A 108 -23.59 58.32 24.91
CA LEU A 108 -25.03 58.36 25.13
C LEU A 108 -25.40 59.12 26.41
N THR A 109 -24.72 58.82 27.53
CA THR A 109 -24.92 59.54 28.80
C THR A 109 -24.66 61.03 28.64
N LYS A 110 -23.57 61.40 27.96
CA LYS A 110 -23.21 62.81 27.75
C LYS A 110 -24.24 63.54 26.88
N ASP A 111 -24.71 62.89 25.81
CA ASP A 111 -25.67 63.48 24.87
C ASP A 111 -27.04 63.69 25.55
N ILE A 112 -27.53 62.71 26.31
CA ILE A 112 -28.78 62.83 27.07
C ILE A 112 -28.66 63.91 28.15
N THR A 113 -27.60 63.88 28.96
CA THR A 113 -27.42 64.87 30.05
C THR A 113 -27.24 66.30 29.52
N SER A 114 -26.52 66.47 28.40
CA SER A 114 -26.41 67.76 27.74
C SER A 114 -27.76 68.28 27.23
N ARG A 115 -28.60 67.41 26.67
CA ARG A 115 -29.95 67.78 26.21
C ARG A 115 -30.85 68.16 27.39
N GLN A 116 -30.84 67.37 28.45
CA GLN A 116 -31.57 67.66 29.70
C GLN A 116 -31.16 68.99 30.32
N GLU A 117 -29.87 69.32 30.30
CA GLU A 117 -29.34 70.59 30.80
C GLU A 117 -29.77 71.78 29.92
N GLN A 118 -29.80 71.61 28.59
CA GLN A 118 -30.33 72.63 27.68
C GLN A 118 -31.82 72.87 27.91
N ASP A 119 -32.61 71.80 28.02
CA ASP A 119 -34.05 71.85 28.30
C ASP A 119 -34.31 72.49 29.67
N ARG A 120 -33.49 72.18 30.68
CA ARG A 120 -33.56 72.77 32.03
C ARG A 120 -33.29 74.28 31.98
N LYS A 121 -32.25 74.72 31.25
CA LYS A 121 -31.96 76.15 31.06
C LYS A 121 -33.09 76.87 30.33
N ALA A 122 -33.64 76.26 29.29
CA ALA A 122 -34.79 76.81 28.57
C ALA A 122 -36.03 76.93 29.46
N HIS A 123 -36.31 75.89 30.25
CA HIS A 123 -37.41 75.86 31.22
C HIS A 123 -37.23 76.90 32.34
N GLU A 124 -36.02 77.04 32.88
CA GLU A 124 -35.70 78.05 33.90
C GLU A 124 -35.87 79.48 33.35
N ALA A 125 -35.44 79.72 32.10
CA ALA A 125 -35.65 81.01 31.43
C ALA A 125 -37.15 81.30 31.21
N HIS A 126 -37.94 80.29 30.84
CA HIS A 126 -39.39 80.40 30.71
C HIS A 126 -40.05 80.71 32.07
N ARG A 127 -39.71 79.96 33.12
CA ARG A 127 -40.21 80.19 34.50
C ARG A 127 -39.90 81.59 35.00
N LYS A 128 -38.69 82.12 34.77
CA LYS A 128 -38.33 83.49 35.15
C LYS A 128 -39.19 84.55 34.46
N ARG A 129 -39.65 84.30 33.23
CA ARG A 129 -40.58 85.20 32.51
C ARG A 129 -41.99 85.09 33.08
N GLU A 130 -42.50 83.88 33.27
CA GLU A 130 -43.81 83.60 33.86
C GLU A 130 -43.94 84.16 35.28
N TYR A 131 -42.93 83.98 36.14
CA TYR A 131 -42.92 84.54 37.49
C TYR A 131 -43.01 86.08 37.48
N LYS A 132 -42.33 86.74 36.53
CA LYS A 132 -42.44 88.21 36.37
C LYS A 132 -43.86 88.60 35.92
N ALA A 133 -44.43 87.90 34.95
CA ALA A 133 -45.78 88.15 34.45
C ALA A 133 -46.85 87.94 35.55
N ASN A 134 -46.79 86.82 36.28
CA ASN A 134 -47.68 86.49 37.40
C ASN A 134 -47.56 87.50 38.55
N LYS A 135 -46.33 87.91 38.90
CA LYS A 135 -46.09 88.94 39.92
C LYS A 135 -46.74 90.28 39.56
N GLU A 136 -46.62 90.73 38.30
CA GLU A 136 -47.26 91.97 37.84
C GLU A 136 -48.79 91.83 37.76
N ARG A 137 -49.30 90.66 37.36
CA ARG A 137 -50.74 90.35 37.37
C ARG A 137 -51.34 90.44 38.77
N TRP A 138 -50.74 89.78 39.76
CA TRP A 138 -51.23 89.81 41.15
C TRP A 138 -51.17 91.20 41.77
N LYS A 139 -50.12 91.98 41.48
CA LYS A 139 -50.05 93.39 41.89
C LYS A 139 -51.21 94.19 41.31
N LYS A 140 -51.52 93.99 40.02
CA LYS A 140 -52.63 94.67 39.34
C LYS A 140 -53.98 94.26 39.92
N GLU A 141 -54.23 92.97 40.12
CA GLU A 141 -55.46 92.43 40.71
C GLU A 141 -55.68 92.92 42.16
N LEU A 142 -54.64 92.88 43.00
CA LEU A 142 -54.70 93.38 44.38
C LEU A 142 -54.78 94.92 44.46
N SER A 143 -54.42 95.64 43.39
CA SER A 143 -54.57 97.10 43.32
C SER A 143 -55.96 97.57 42.91
N MET A 144 -56.80 96.68 42.36
CA MET A 144 -58.17 96.99 41.93
C MET A 144 -59.21 96.85 43.06
N ASP A 145 -58.78 96.38 44.23
CA ASP A 145 -59.61 96.21 45.42
C ASP A 145 -59.22 97.25 46.48
N ASP A 146 -59.95 98.37 46.51
CA ASP A 146 -59.73 99.49 47.43
C ASP A 146 -60.25 99.23 48.86
N ALA A 147 -61.06 98.18 49.06
CA ALA A 147 -61.65 97.85 50.36
C ALA A 147 -60.67 97.08 51.28
N THR A 148 -59.63 96.45 50.71
CA THR A 148 -58.72 95.58 51.46
C THR A 148 -57.52 96.36 52.04
N PRO A 149 -57.28 96.31 53.38
CA PRO A 149 -56.17 97.03 54.02
C PRO A 149 -54.81 96.69 53.42
N LYS A 150 -53.92 97.69 53.29
CA LYS A 150 -52.58 97.54 52.69
C LYS A 150 -51.78 96.36 53.25
N ARG A 151 -51.80 96.19 54.58
CA ARG A 151 -51.13 95.08 55.29
C ARG A 151 -51.65 93.70 54.87
N GLN A 152 -52.95 93.60 54.57
CA GLN A 152 -53.59 92.36 54.13
C GLN A 152 -53.32 92.09 52.64
N ARG A 153 -53.30 93.13 51.80
CA ARG A 153 -52.86 93.03 50.39
C ARG A 153 -51.40 92.57 50.26
N ASP A 154 -50.50 93.11 51.07
CA ASP A 154 -49.08 92.71 51.10
C ASP A 154 -48.91 91.25 51.58
N ALA A 155 -49.69 90.83 52.59
CA ALA A 155 -49.70 89.45 53.07
C ALA A 155 -50.25 88.46 52.03
N THR A 156 -51.33 88.81 51.33
CA THR A 156 -51.88 87.98 50.24
C THR A 156 -50.93 87.89 49.05
N LEU A 157 -50.29 89.00 48.66
CA LEU A 157 -49.26 89.00 47.61
C LEU A 157 -48.05 88.14 47.99
N GLN A 158 -47.66 88.16 49.27
CA GLN A 158 -46.57 87.33 49.78
C GLN A 158 -46.96 85.84 49.76
N SER A 159 -48.16 85.50 50.22
CA SER A 159 -48.70 84.13 50.17
C SER A 159 -48.79 83.59 48.72
N GLN A 160 -49.26 84.40 47.76
CA GLN A 160 -49.31 84.00 46.35
C GLN A 160 -47.92 83.73 45.75
N LYS A 161 -46.91 84.55 46.11
CA LYS A 161 -45.52 84.32 45.70
C LYS A 161 -44.95 83.04 46.31
N ASP A 162 -45.22 82.78 47.58
CA ASP A 162 -44.69 81.60 48.27
C ASP A 162 -45.36 80.31 47.78
N ASN A 163 -46.67 80.33 47.49
CA ASN A 163 -47.39 79.22 46.86
C ASN A 163 -46.86 78.92 45.45
N LEU A 164 -46.63 79.93 44.62
CA LEU A 164 -46.06 79.73 43.29
C LEU A 164 -44.63 79.20 43.36
N LYS A 165 -43.79 79.73 44.26
CA LYS A 165 -42.44 79.18 44.49
C LYS A 165 -42.48 77.72 44.94
N GLN A 166 -43.42 77.34 45.80
CA GLN A 166 -43.58 75.96 46.25
C GLN A 166 -44.04 75.04 45.12
N ALA A 167 -45.05 75.44 44.34
CA ALA A 167 -45.52 74.70 43.17
C ALA A 167 -44.39 74.54 42.13
N GLU A 168 -43.65 75.60 41.87
CA GLU A 168 -42.50 75.61 40.98
C GLU A 168 -41.36 74.68 41.45
N ALA A 169 -41.06 74.65 42.76
CA ALA A 169 -40.07 73.74 43.34
C ALA A 169 -40.51 72.27 43.26
N GLN A 170 -41.81 72.00 43.43
CA GLN A 170 -42.39 70.67 43.25
C GLN A 170 -42.29 70.21 41.78
N GLU A 171 -42.63 71.08 40.82
CA GLU A 171 -42.50 70.78 39.39
C GLU A 171 -41.05 70.60 38.96
N GLU A 172 -40.11 71.39 39.50
CA GLU A 172 -38.68 71.20 39.26
C GLU A 172 -38.18 69.85 39.79
N THR A 173 -38.64 69.44 40.97
CA THR A 173 -38.32 68.13 41.54
C THR A 173 -38.91 67.00 40.68
N ARG A 174 -40.13 67.16 40.14
CA ARG A 174 -40.76 66.21 39.22
C ARG A 174 -39.99 66.09 37.91
N LEU A 175 -39.58 67.22 37.32
CA LEU A 175 -38.79 67.25 36.08
C LEU A 175 -37.43 66.56 36.26
N LEU A 176 -36.72 66.82 37.36
CA LEU A 176 -35.43 66.19 37.64
C LEU A 176 -35.57 64.67 37.82
N ARG A 177 -36.64 64.21 38.50
CA ARG A 177 -36.95 62.77 38.60
C ARG A 177 -37.24 62.16 37.24
N ALA A 178 -38.09 62.79 36.42
CA ALA A 178 -38.41 62.30 35.08
C ALA A 178 -37.18 62.25 34.15
N GLN A 179 -36.31 63.26 34.21
CA GLN A 179 -35.03 63.27 33.48
C GLN A 179 -34.10 62.14 33.94
N HIS A 180 -34.02 61.90 35.26
CA HIS A 180 -33.22 60.81 35.80
C HIS A 180 -33.76 59.43 35.35
N GLU A 181 -35.07 59.19 35.48
CA GLU A 181 -35.73 57.96 35.06
C GLU A 181 -35.56 57.70 33.55
N TYR A 182 -35.71 58.74 32.72
CA TYR A 182 -35.47 58.65 31.29
C TYR A 182 -34.02 58.24 30.95
N LEU A 183 -33.04 58.88 31.58
CA LEU A 183 -31.63 58.54 31.36
C LEU A 183 -31.35 57.08 31.76
N GLN A 184 -31.86 56.63 32.90
CA GLN A 184 -31.67 55.26 33.36
C GLN A 184 -32.35 54.24 32.42
N LEU A 185 -33.56 54.53 31.95
CA LEU A 185 -34.26 53.67 30.99
C LEU A 185 -33.50 53.55 29.66
N GLU A 186 -33.03 54.67 29.11
CA GLU A 186 -32.24 54.68 27.88
C GLU A 186 -30.90 53.95 28.04
N LEU A 187 -30.25 54.06 29.21
CA LEU A 187 -29.05 53.28 29.52
C LEU A 187 -29.34 51.79 29.62
N ARG A 188 -30.46 51.36 30.23
CA ARG A 188 -30.85 49.93 30.24
C ARG A 188 -31.12 49.42 28.83
N ARG A 189 -31.85 50.18 28.01
CA ARG A 189 -32.09 49.84 26.58
C ARG A 189 -30.79 49.69 25.81
N PHE A 190 -29.87 50.64 25.97
CA PHE A 190 -28.56 50.58 25.34
C PHE A 190 -27.75 49.35 25.78
N LYS A 191 -27.67 49.10 27.09
CA LYS A 191 -26.94 47.94 27.64
C LYS A 191 -27.49 46.62 27.16
N ARG A 192 -28.83 46.46 27.13
CA ARG A 192 -29.48 45.25 26.61
C ARG A 192 -29.15 45.02 25.13
N ARG A 193 -29.23 46.07 24.29
CA ARG A 193 -28.83 45.98 22.87
C ARG A 193 -27.37 45.53 22.71
N ARG A 194 -26.45 46.13 23.45
CA ARG A 194 -25.02 45.82 23.35
C ARG A 194 -24.69 44.43 23.89
N MET A 195 -25.40 43.97 24.92
CA MET A 195 -25.32 42.59 25.40
C MET A 195 -25.72 41.59 24.31
N LEU A 196 -26.87 41.78 23.65
CA LEU A 196 -27.30 40.91 22.55
C LEU A 196 -26.31 40.93 21.37
N ALA A 197 -25.76 42.09 21.02
CA ALA A 197 -24.72 42.18 19.99
C ALA A 197 -23.42 41.46 20.39
N GLN A 198 -23.06 41.50 21.68
CA GLN A 198 -21.92 40.74 22.21
C GLN A 198 -22.19 39.23 22.15
N HIS A 199 -23.38 38.77 22.57
CA HIS A 199 -23.80 37.38 22.48
C HIS A 199 -23.73 36.87 21.04
N HIS A 200 -24.24 37.65 20.08
CA HIS A 200 -24.14 37.32 18.66
C HIS A 200 -22.70 37.15 18.21
N LYS A 201 -21.82 38.11 18.56
CA LYS A 201 -20.40 38.04 18.21
C LYS A 201 -19.71 36.82 18.84
N GLU A 202 -20.01 36.50 20.10
CA GLU A 202 -19.48 35.31 20.76
C GLU A 202 -19.92 34.01 20.05
N GLN A 203 -21.16 33.94 19.55
CA GLN A 203 -21.62 32.81 18.74
C GLN A 203 -20.88 32.70 17.40
N GLU A 204 -20.63 33.82 16.72
CA GLU A 204 -19.85 33.84 15.48
C GLU A 204 -18.42 33.34 15.70
N LEU A 205 -17.74 33.84 16.74
CA LEU A 205 -16.38 33.45 17.08
C LEU A 205 -16.31 31.96 17.45
N LEU A 206 -17.27 31.46 18.24
CA LEU A 206 -17.35 30.03 18.54
C LEU A 206 -17.55 29.18 17.27
N ARG A 207 -18.43 29.61 16.35
CA ARG A 207 -18.63 28.91 15.07
C ARG A 207 -17.35 28.90 14.24
N GLU A 208 -16.62 30.01 14.18
CA GLU A 208 -15.34 30.09 13.47
C GLU A 208 -14.29 29.16 14.10
N GLU A 209 -14.14 29.15 15.43
CA GLU A 209 -13.21 28.25 16.13
C GLU A 209 -13.57 26.77 15.88
N LEU A 210 -14.85 26.40 15.99
CA LEU A 210 -15.32 25.04 15.75
C LEU A 210 -15.16 24.64 14.28
N ASN A 211 -15.34 25.55 13.34
CA ASN A 211 -15.08 25.26 11.92
C ASN A 211 -13.59 25.08 11.65
N LYS A 212 -12.73 25.88 12.30
CA LYS A 212 -11.29 25.72 12.20
C LYS A 212 -10.84 24.37 12.75
N ARG A 213 -11.33 23.97 13.94
CA ARG A 213 -11.02 22.66 14.53
C ARG A 213 -11.49 21.49 13.66
N GLN A 214 -12.68 21.59 13.05
CA GLN A 214 -13.18 20.60 12.08
C GLN A 214 -12.21 20.45 10.90
N GLN A 215 -11.79 21.56 10.29
CA GLN A 215 -10.81 21.54 9.19
C GLN A 215 -9.47 20.93 9.62
N GLN A 216 -9.01 21.19 10.84
CA GLN A 216 -7.78 20.61 11.38
C GLN A 216 -7.90 19.09 11.56
N LEU A 217 -9.05 18.61 12.04
CA LEU A 217 -9.35 17.18 12.14
C LEU A 217 -9.33 16.52 10.75
N GLU A 218 -10.01 17.12 9.77
CA GLU A 218 -10.04 16.63 8.38
C GLU A 218 -8.65 16.61 7.72
N GLN A 219 -7.81 17.62 7.99
CA GLN A 219 -6.42 17.66 7.53
C GLN A 219 -5.57 16.55 8.15
N ALA A 220 -5.68 16.32 9.46
CA ALA A 220 -4.99 15.23 10.14
C ALA A 220 -5.43 13.86 9.59
N HIS A 221 -6.74 13.68 9.38
CA HIS A 221 -7.35 12.51 8.77
C HIS A 221 -6.82 12.23 7.36
N THR A 222 -6.81 13.27 6.51
CA THR A 222 -6.27 13.19 5.14
C THR A 222 -4.79 12.80 5.15
N MET A 223 -4.00 13.36 6.07
CA MET A 223 -2.59 13.02 6.21
C MET A 223 -2.38 11.56 6.61
N LEU A 224 -3.16 11.06 7.58
CA LEU A 224 -3.08 9.66 8.03
C LEU A 224 -3.46 8.67 6.92
N LEU A 225 -4.47 8.98 6.09
CA LEU A 225 -4.80 8.16 4.92
C LEU A 225 -3.65 8.12 3.91
N ARG A 226 -3.05 9.26 3.60
CA ARG A 226 -1.88 9.34 2.71
C ARG A 226 -0.68 8.59 3.29
N HIS A 227 -0.46 8.66 4.59
CA HIS A 227 0.60 7.91 5.28
C HIS A 227 0.37 6.40 5.18
N HIS A 228 -0.87 5.96 5.35
CA HIS A 228 -1.26 4.57 5.17
C HIS A 228 -1.01 4.11 3.72
N GLU A 229 -1.42 4.89 2.72
CA GLU A 229 -1.20 4.58 1.29
C GLU A 229 0.30 4.45 0.96
N LYS A 230 1.13 5.41 1.36
CA LYS A 230 2.59 5.34 1.14
C LYS A 230 3.19 4.10 1.82
N THR A 231 2.70 3.73 3.01
CA THR A 231 3.17 2.54 3.74
C THR A 231 2.76 1.24 3.03
N GLN A 232 1.51 1.17 2.56
CA GLN A 232 1.00 0.05 1.76
C GLN A 232 1.83 -0.13 0.48
N GLU A 233 2.10 0.95 -0.25
CA GLU A 233 2.91 0.92 -1.47
C GLU A 233 4.34 0.42 -1.20
N LEU A 234 4.95 0.84 -0.09
CA LEU A 234 6.26 0.36 0.36
C LEU A 234 6.25 -1.15 0.61
N GLU A 235 5.31 -1.64 1.40
CA GLU A 235 5.20 -3.06 1.73
C GLU A 235 4.95 -3.93 0.48
N TYR A 236 4.06 -3.50 -0.42
CA TYR A 236 3.81 -4.20 -1.68
C TYR A 236 5.05 -4.22 -2.59
N ARG A 237 5.78 -3.11 -2.68
CA ARG A 237 7.02 -3.04 -3.46
C ARG A 237 8.08 -3.99 -2.88
N GLN A 238 8.22 -4.03 -1.56
CA GLN A 238 9.18 -4.91 -0.88
C GLN A 238 8.82 -6.38 -1.08
N GLN A 239 7.54 -6.75 -0.88
CA GLN A 239 7.07 -8.12 -1.12
C GLN A 239 7.31 -8.53 -2.58
N LYS A 240 6.94 -7.67 -3.54
CA LYS A 240 7.17 -7.92 -4.97
C LYS A 240 8.66 -8.12 -5.27
N GLY A 241 9.53 -7.33 -4.65
CA GLY A 241 10.99 -7.48 -4.79
C GLY A 241 11.50 -8.82 -4.28
N VAL A 242 11.06 -9.25 -3.09
CA VAL A 242 11.44 -10.55 -2.51
C VAL A 242 10.92 -11.71 -3.35
N HIS A 243 9.66 -11.62 -3.82
CA HIS A 243 9.05 -12.63 -4.69
C HIS A 243 9.79 -12.75 -6.02
N ALA A 244 10.12 -11.63 -6.66
CA ALA A 244 10.85 -11.61 -7.93
C ALA A 244 12.25 -12.23 -7.77
N LEU A 245 12.98 -11.90 -6.71
CA LEU A 245 14.29 -12.49 -6.44
C LEU A 245 14.20 -14.01 -6.21
N ARG A 246 13.22 -14.48 -5.43
CA ARG A 246 13.01 -15.93 -5.21
C ARG A 246 12.65 -16.66 -6.50
N GLU A 247 11.84 -16.05 -7.36
CA GLU A 247 11.45 -16.61 -8.66
C GLU A 247 12.64 -16.69 -9.62
N GLU A 248 13.46 -15.64 -9.69
CA GLU A 248 14.71 -15.62 -10.46
C GLU A 248 15.68 -16.71 -9.97
N GLN A 249 15.86 -16.83 -8.65
CA GLN A 249 16.71 -17.85 -8.04
C GLN A 249 16.24 -19.27 -8.38
N LEU A 250 14.94 -19.53 -8.30
CA LEU A 250 14.36 -20.82 -8.67
C LEU A 250 14.55 -21.12 -10.17
N SER A 251 14.33 -20.12 -11.03
CA SER A 251 14.55 -20.24 -12.47
C SER A 251 16.01 -20.56 -12.81
N ASN A 252 16.96 -19.86 -12.17
CA ASN A 252 18.40 -20.08 -12.36
C ASN A 252 18.83 -21.47 -11.87
N GLN A 253 18.27 -21.93 -10.75
CA GLN A 253 18.49 -23.28 -10.25
C GLN A 253 17.99 -24.32 -11.26
N HIS A 254 16.73 -24.20 -11.70
CA HIS A 254 16.16 -25.13 -12.67
C HIS A 254 16.93 -25.16 -14.01
N ALA A 255 17.37 -24.00 -14.50
CA ALA A 255 18.18 -23.91 -15.71
C ALA A 255 19.53 -24.63 -15.56
N THR A 256 20.17 -24.51 -14.39
CA THR A 256 21.43 -25.18 -14.08
C THR A 256 21.26 -26.69 -13.98
N GLU A 257 20.20 -27.17 -13.32
CA GLU A 257 19.86 -28.60 -13.23
C GLU A 257 19.60 -29.22 -14.62
N LEU A 258 18.86 -28.52 -15.49
CA LEU A 258 18.60 -28.97 -16.87
C LEU A 258 19.88 -28.97 -17.72
N ALA A 259 20.74 -27.97 -17.56
CA ALA A 259 22.03 -27.95 -18.25
C ALA A 259 22.90 -29.15 -17.83
N ASN A 260 23.00 -29.42 -16.53
CA ASN A 260 23.74 -30.56 -16.00
C ASN A 260 23.17 -31.90 -16.49
N GLN A 261 21.85 -32.06 -16.53
CA GLN A 261 21.20 -33.28 -17.04
C GLN A 261 21.51 -33.48 -18.53
N ARG A 262 21.47 -32.42 -19.35
CA ARG A 262 21.79 -32.49 -20.79
C ARG A 262 23.24 -32.91 -21.01
N GLU A 263 24.19 -32.36 -20.25
CA GLU A 263 25.59 -32.76 -20.35
C GLU A 263 25.81 -34.21 -19.92
N TYR A 264 25.14 -34.66 -18.85
CA TYR A 264 25.18 -36.06 -18.41
C TYR A 264 24.67 -37.01 -19.50
N MET A 265 23.51 -36.70 -20.11
CA MET A 265 22.95 -37.47 -21.22
C MET A 265 23.94 -37.58 -22.39
N GLN A 266 24.54 -36.45 -22.80
CA GLN A 266 25.53 -36.43 -23.89
C GLN A 266 26.76 -37.28 -23.58
N ARG A 267 27.28 -37.20 -22.34
CA ARG A 267 28.42 -38.02 -21.88
C ARG A 267 28.07 -39.51 -21.89
N ALA A 268 26.91 -39.89 -21.36
CA ALA A 268 26.45 -41.28 -21.33
C ALA A 268 26.30 -41.86 -22.75
N GLU A 269 25.71 -41.11 -23.68
CA GLU A 269 25.63 -41.52 -25.08
C GLU A 269 27.01 -41.64 -25.74
N HIS A 270 27.93 -40.72 -25.45
CA HIS A 270 29.29 -40.76 -26.00
C HIS A 270 30.06 -41.99 -25.53
N GLU A 271 30.01 -42.32 -24.24
CA GLU A 271 30.65 -43.52 -23.68
C GLU A 271 30.05 -44.81 -24.26
N LEU A 272 28.73 -44.84 -24.50
CA LEU A 272 28.10 -45.98 -25.18
C LEU A 272 28.60 -46.13 -26.64
N ARG A 273 28.65 -45.03 -27.40
CA ARG A 273 29.20 -45.03 -28.78
C ARG A 273 30.65 -45.51 -28.81
N LYS A 274 31.46 -45.07 -27.84
CA LYS A 274 32.87 -45.49 -27.68
C LYS A 274 32.99 -46.98 -27.38
N LYS A 275 32.13 -47.52 -26.50
CA LYS A 275 32.03 -48.97 -26.22
C LYS A 275 31.67 -49.76 -27.48
N HIS A 276 30.68 -49.31 -28.25
CA HIS A 276 30.25 -49.96 -29.49
C HIS A 276 31.34 -49.95 -30.56
N ALA A 277 32.01 -48.81 -30.73
CA ALA A 277 33.14 -48.68 -31.66
C ALA A 277 34.30 -49.62 -31.28
N LEU A 278 34.58 -49.80 -29.98
CA LEU A 278 35.60 -50.73 -29.52
C LEU A 278 35.21 -52.19 -29.81
N GLN A 279 33.96 -52.57 -29.58
CA GLN A 279 33.45 -53.91 -29.91
C GLN A 279 33.57 -54.21 -31.40
N LEU A 280 33.18 -53.26 -32.27
CA LEU A 280 33.32 -53.39 -33.73
C LEU A 280 34.79 -53.55 -34.15
N LYS A 281 35.72 -52.81 -33.53
CA LYS A 281 37.16 -52.98 -33.78
C LYS A 281 37.70 -54.36 -33.34
N GLN A 282 37.14 -54.94 -32.29
CA GLN A 282 37.56 -56.25 -31.77
C GLN A 282 36.90 -57.43 -32.49
N GLN A 283 35.74 -57.22 -33.11
CA GLN A 283 34.92 -58.27 -33.73
C GLN A 283 35.69 -59.07 -34.81
N PRO A 284 36.40 -58.48 -35.78
CA PRO A 284 37.13 -59.24 -36.80
C PRO A 284 38.18 -60.18 -36.20
N LYS A 285 38.85 -59.78 -35.12
CA LYS A 285 39.86 -60.60 -34.43
C LYS A 285 39.21 -61.83 -33.79
N SER A 286 38.09 -61.62 -33.09
CA SER A 286 37.34 -62.71 -32.45
C SER A 286 36.77 -63.69 -33.47
N LEU A 287 36.19 -63.18 -34.56
CA LEU A 287 35.65 -63.99 -35.64
C LEU A 287 36.71 -64.83 -36.35
N LYS A 288 37.88 -64.23 -36.66
CA LYS A 288 39.01 -64.95 -37.25
C LYS A 288 39.51 -66.09 -36.36
N GLN A 289 39.52 -65.90 -35.05
CA GLN A 289 39.92 -66.95 -34.10
C GLN A 289 38.92 -68.12 -34.11
N LYS A 290 37.61 -67.85 -34.12
CA LYS A 290 36.57 -68.88 -34.24
C LYS A 290 36.64 -69.60 -35.59
N GLU A 291 36.82 -68.86 -36.68
CA GLU A 291 37.02 -69.43 -38.02
C GLU A 291 38.21 -70.39 -38.04
N MET A 292 39.35 -70.00 -37.43
CA MET A 292 40.54 -70.85 -37.35
C MET A 292 40.29 -72.15 -36.56
N GLN A 293 39.48 -72.10 -35.50
CA GLN A 293 39.07 -73.29 -34.76
C GLN A 293 38.22 -74.24 -35.63
N ILE A 294 37.23 -73.70 -36.36
CA ILE A 294 36.40 -74.49 -37.28
C ILE A 294 37.26 -75.11 -38.39
N ARG A 295 38.20 -74.35 -38.96
CA ARG A 295 39.17 -74.87 -39.95
C ARG A 295 40.09 -75.95 -39.36
N LYS A 296 40.47 -75.85 -38.08
CA LYS A 296 41.26 -76.90 -37.39
C LYS A 296 40.44 -78.18 -37.25
N GLN A 297 39.19 -78.07 -36.80
CA GLN A 297 38.25 -79.19 -36.74
C GLN A 297 38.08 -79.84 -38.11
N PHE A 298 37.88 -79.05 -39.18
CA PHE A 298 37.80 -79.56 -40.55
C PHE A 298 39.02 -80.39 -40.94
N ARG A 299 40.24 -79.90 -40.66
CA ARG A 299 41.49 -80.65 -40.95
C ARG A 299 41.56 -81.97 -40.19
N GLU A 300 41.12 -81.99 -38.93
CA GLU A 300 41.08 -83.21 -38.11
C GLU A 300 40.06 -84.21 -38.66
N THR A 301 38.85 -83.75 -39.00
CA THR A 301 37.81 -84.57 -39.63
C THR A 301 38.27 -85.14 -40.98
N CYS A 302 38.97 -84.35 -41.81
CA CYS A 302 39.58 -84.81 -43.07
C CYS A 302 40.63 -85.91 -42.85
N LYS A 303 41.46 -85.79 -41.80
CA LYS A 303 42.45 -86.83 -41.43
C LYS A 303 41.75 -88.12 -41.02
N ILE A 304 40.68 -88.01 -40.22
CA ILE A 304 39.87 -89.16 -39.79
C ILE A 304 39.22 -89.84 -41.00
N GLN A 305 38.54 -89.09 -41.87
CA GLN A 305 37.94 -89.64 -43.09
C GLN A 305 38.99 -90.29 -44.02
N THR A 306 40.19 -89.71 -44.11
CA THR A 306 41.28 -90.30 -44.90
C THR A 306 41.78 -91.63 -44.31
N ARG A 307 41.85 -91.76 -42.97
CA ARG A 307 42.20 -93.02 -42.30
C ARG A 307 41.09 -94.07 -42.50
N GLN A 308 39.83 -93.68 -42.30
CA GLN A 308 38.66 -94.54 -42.53
C GLN A 308 38.63 -95.05 -43.98
N TYR A 309 38.87 -94.17 -44.95
CA TYR A 309 38.99 -94.57 -46.36
C TYR A 309 40.09 -95.59 -46.59
N LYS A 310 41.29 -95.42 -46.00
CA LYS A 310 42.40 -96.38 -46.15
C LYS A 310 42.01 -97.76 -45.59
N ALA A 311 41.37 -97.79 -44.43
CA ALA A 311 40.88 -99.02 -43.81
C ALA A 311 39.79 -99.70 -44.66
N LEU A 312 38.78 -98.93 -45.09
CA LEU A 312 37.68 -99.39 -45.95
C LEU A 312 38.20 -99.93 -47.29
N LYS A 313 39.14 -99.22 -47.92
CA LYS A 313 39.78 -99.65 -49.16
C LYS A 313 40.52 -100.98 -48.99
N ALA A 314 41.26 -101.16 -47.89
CA ALA A 314 41.98 -102.40 -47.63
C ALA A 314 41.02 -103.59 -47.45
N GLN A 315 39.94 -103.40 -46.68
CA GLN A 315 38.93 -104.43 -46.45
C GLN A 315 38.21 -104.84 -47.75
N ILE A 316 37.76 -103.87 -48.54
CA ILE A 316 37.05 -104.15 -49.81
C ILE A 316 37.98 -104.88 -50.79
N LEU A 317 39.25 -104.48 -50.89
CA LEU A 317 40.21 -105.13 -51.79
C LEU A 317 40.51 -106.59 -51.42
N GLN A 318 40.48 -106.95 -50.14
CA GLN A 318 40.65 -108.34 -49.70
C GLN A 318 39.51 -109.25 -50.17
N MET A 319 38.32 -108.69 -50.41
CA MET A 319 37.12 -109.43 -50.82
C MET A 319 36.81 -109.28 -52.33
N THR A 320 37.63 -108.56 -53.09
CA THR A 320 37.38 -108.26 -54.52
C THR A 320 38.32 -109.07 -55.43
N PRO A 321 37.79 -109.81 -56.42
CA PRO A 321 38.59 -110.53 -57.44
C PRO A 321 39.53 -109.60 -58.22
N LYS A 322 40.72 -110.09 -58.59
CA LYS A 322 41.80 -109.26 -59.19
C LYS A 322 41.37 -108.52 -60.47
N GLU A 323 40.47 -109.09 -61.26
CA GLU A 323 39.97 -108.50 -62.51
C GLU A 323 39.15 -107.21 -62.25
N GLN A 324 38.49 -107.10 -61.09
CA GLN A 324 37.58 -105.99 -60.75
C GLN A 324 38.21 -104.93 -59.84
N GLN A 325 39.36 -105.22 -59.21
CA GLN A 325 40.00 -104.33 -58.24
C GLN A 325 40.30 -102.93 -58.80
N LYS A 326 40.62 -102.79 -60.09
CA LYS A 326 40.93 -101.51 -60.73
C LYS A 326 39.73 -100.55 -60.73
N GLU A 327 38.55 -101.05 -61.06
CA GLU A 327 37.31 -100.26 -61.09
C GLU A 327 36.83 -99.91 -59.68
N VAL A 328 36.90 -100.86 -58.75
CA VAL A 328 36.57 -100.64 -57.33
C VAL A 328 37.48 -99.59 -56.69
N ILE A 329 38.79 -99.60 -56.97
CA ILE A 329 39.72 -98.56 -56.49
C ILE A 329 39.35 -97.19 -57.05
N LYS A 330 38.96 -97.11 -58.32
CA LYS A 330 38.54 -95.85 -58.95
C LYS A 330 37.28 -95.31 -58.28
N SER A 331 36.25 -96.14 -58.15
CA SER A 331 34.99 -95.81 -57.47
C SER A 331 35.21 -95.33 -56.03
N LEU A 332 36.02 -96.06 -55.25
CA LEU A 332 36.36 -95.66 -53.87
C LEU A 332 37.12 -94.33 -53.80
N LYS A 333 38.02 -94.06 -54.75
CA LYS A 333 38.74 -92.76 -54.83
C LYS A 333 37.79 -91.61 -55.16
N ASP A 334 36.88 -91.82 -56.09
CA ASP A 334 35.88 -90.82 -56.50
C ASP A 334 34.91 -90.54 -55.34
N GLU A 335 34.45 -91.57 -54.65
CA GLU A 335 33.60 -91.47 -53.46
C GLU A 335 34.31 -90.73 -52.30
N LYS A 336 35.59 -91.03 -52.06
CA LYS A 336 36.41 -90.28 -51.10
C LYS A 336 36.49 -88.79 -51.47
N ARG A 337 36.75 -88.48 -52.75
CA ARG A 337 36.84 -87.10 -53.23
C ARG A 337 35.50 -86.38 -53.03
N ARG A 338 34.39 -87.02 -53.38
CA ARG A 338 33.03 -86.48 -53.18
C ARG A 338 32.74 -86.19 -51.71
N LYS A 339 33.03 -87.14 -50.80
CA LYS A 339 32.85 -86.95 -49.36
C LYS A 339 33.70 -85.81 -48.78
N LEU A 340 34.95 -85.67 -49.24
CA LEU A 340 35.82 -84.56 -48.81
C LEU A 340 35.35 -83.20 -49.34
N VAL A 341 34.80 -83.14 -50.56
CA VAL A 341 34.22 -81.90 -51.13
C VAL A 341 32.97 -81.50 -50.35
N LEU A 342 32.03 -82.43 -50.13
CA LEU A 342 30.82 -82.17 -49.33
C LEU A 342 31.16 -81.74 -47.90
N LEU A 343 32.17 -82.36 -47.29
CA LEU A 343 32.66 -81.94 -45.98
C LEU A 343 33.23 -80.52 -46.01
N GLY A 344 33.97 -80.16 -47.06
CA GLY A 344 34.47 -78.79 -47.26
C GLY A 344 33.34 -77.78 -47.35
N GLU A 345 32.35 -78.04 -48.21
CA GLU A 345 31.16 -77.19 -48.38
C GLU A 345 30.38 -77.01 -47.07
N GLN A 346 30.18 -78.08 -46.29
CA GLN A 346 29.52 -78.00 -44.99
C GLN A 346 30.27 -77.10 -43.98
N TYR A 347 31.60 -77.21 -43.93
CA TYR A 347 32.39 -76.37 -43.03
C TYR A 347 32.48 -74.92 -43.51
N ASP A 348 32.56 -74.68 -44.83
CA ASP A 348 32.53 -73.32 -45.39
C ASP A 348 31.16 -72.64 -45.18
N GLN A 349 30.06 -73.40 -45.32
CA GLN A 349 28.72 -72.94 -44.98
C GLN A 349 28.61 -72.65 -43.48
N SER A 350 29.10 -73.54 -42.61
CA SER A 350 29.09 -73.34 -41.16
C SER A 350 29.90 -72.09 -40.74
N ILE A 351 31.04 -71.82 -41.38
CA ILE A 351 31.81 -70.59 -41.17
C ILE A 351 30.99 -69.37 -41.59
N SER A 352 30.39 -69.39 -42.78
CA SER A 352 29.61 -68.26 -43.32
C SER A 352 28.39 -67.94 -42.45
N GLU A 353 27.63 -68.96 -42.05
CA GLU A 353 26.47 -68.82 -41.15
C GLU A 353 26.89 -68.29 -39.78
N MET A 354 28.03 -68.77 -39.23
CA MET A 354 28.57 -68.29 -37.96
C MET A 354 28.97 -66.80 -38.04
N LEU A 355 29.64 -66.37 -39.10
CA LEU A 355 30.04 -64.98 -39.32
C LEU A 355 28.82 -64.06 -39.44
N GLN A 356 27.83 -64.44 -40.26
CA GLN A 356 26.61 -63.66 -40.44
C GLN A 356 25.83 -63.56 -39.12
N LYS A 357 25.62 -64.69 -38.43
CA LYS A 357 24.90 -64.73 -37.15
C LYS A 357 25.58 -63.89 -36.07
N GLN A 358 26.91 -63.93 -35.98
CA GLN A 358 27.66 -63.12 -35.01
C GLN A 358 27.64 -61.63 -35.35
N THR A 359 27.59 -61.27 -36.63
CA THR A 359 27.48 -59.87 -37.07
C THR A 359 26.12 -59.30 -36.70
N VAL A 360 25.04 -59.98 -37.12
CA VAL A 360 23.65 -59.57 -36.80
C VAL A 360 23.43 -59.49 -35.29
N ARG A 361 23.91 -60.49 -34.53
CA ARG A 361 23.77 -60.49 -33.07
C ARG A 361 24.48 -59.30 -32.41
N LEU A 362 25.64 -58.88 -32.92
CA LEU A 362 26.32 -57.71 -32.38
C LEU A 362 25.50 -56.44 -32.66
N ASP A 363 25.04 -56.26 -33.89
CA ASP A 363 24.24 -55.10 -34.30
C ASP A 363 22.93 -55.01 -33.50
N GLU A 364 22.20 -56.12 -33.36
CA GLU A 364 20.99 -56.21 -32.53
C GLU A 364 21.29 -55.86 -31.07
N SER A 365 22.37 -56.40 -30.51
CA SER A 365 22.76 -56.10 -29.12
C SER A 365 23.08 -54.62 -28.93
N GLN A 366 23.81 -53.99 -29.86
CA GLN A 366 24.15 -52.57 -29.79
C GLN A 366 22.91 -51.69 -29.93
N MET A 367 21.99 -52.03 -30.85
CA MET A 367 20.72 -51.34 -31.01
C MET A 367 19.88 -51.38 -29.73
N MET A 368 19.78 -52.56 -29.10
CA MET A 368 19.05 -52.71 -27.83
C MET A 368 19.69 -51.91 -26.69
N GLU A 369 21.02 -51.90 -26.59
CA GLU A 369 21.73 -51.07 -25.60
C GLU A 369 21.46 -49.57 -25.81
N CYS A 370 21.47 -49.09 -27.06
CA CYS A 370 21.14 -47.69 -27.39
C CYS A 370 19.70 -47.32 -27.02
N GLN A 371 18.74 -48.19 -27.35
CA GLN A 371 17.33 -47.97 -27.00
C GLN A 371 17.12 -47.94 -25.50
N HIS A 372 17.74 -48.88 -24.78
CA HIS A 372 17.65 -48.94 -23.33
C HIS A 372 18.22 -47.70 -22.67
N LEU A 373 19.43 -47.28 -23.06
CA LEU A 373 20.06 -46.07 -22.53
C LEU A 373 19.18 -44.84 -22.81
N LYS A 374 18.65 -44.70 -24.03
CA LYS A 374 17.79 -43.58 -24.37
C LYS A 374 16.53 -43.53 -23.50
N MET A 375 15.84 -44.66 -23.34
CA MET A 375 14.66 -44.74 -22.47
C MET A 375 14.98 -44.40 -21.01
N GLN A 376 16.14 -44.82 -20.50
CA GLN A 376 16.57 -44.47 -19.15
C GLN A 376 16.83 -42.97 -18.99
N LEU A 377 17.59 -42.37 -19.92
CA LEU A 377 17.91 -40.95 -19.89
C LEU A 377 16.67 -40.06 -20.06
N ASP A 378 15.75 -40.44 -20.94
CA ASP A 378 14.46 -39.74 -21.13
C ASP A 378 13.61 -39.81 -19.85
N HIS A 379 13.55 -40.99 -19.21
CA HIS A 379 12.83 -41.16 -17.95
C HIS A 379 13.42 -40.31 -16.81
N GLU A 380 14.74 -40.23 -16.69
CA GLU A 380 15.40 -39.37 -15.71
C GLU A 380 15.12 -37.88 -15.96
N LEU A 381 15.13 -37.44 -17.22
CA LEU A 381 14.79 -36.07 -17.61
C LEU A 381 13.33 -35.73 -17.27
N ASP A 382 12.41 -36.66 -17.52
CA ASP A 382 10.99 -36.50 -17.17
C ASP A 382 10.80 -36.38 -15.66
N MET A 383 11.49 -37.20 -14.86
CA MET A 383 11.46 -37.10 -13.39
C MET A 383 11.98 -35.74 -12.90
N LEU A 384 13.08 -35.25 -13.47
CA LEU A 384 13.62 -33.93 -13.14
C LEU A 384 12.63 -32.82 -13.49
N THR A 385 12.06 -32.87 -14.69
CA THR A 385 11.07 -31.88 -15.16
C THR A 385 9.82 -31.87 -14.28
N ALA A 386 9.33 -33.05 -13.88
CA ALA A 386 8.21 -33.18 -12.96
C ALA A 386 8.54 -32.60 -11.58
N TYR A 387 9.75 -32.83 -11.06
CA TYR A 387 10.22 -32.26 -9.80
C TYR A 387 10.27 -30.73 -9.86
N GLN A 388 10.85 -30.16 -10.92
CA GLN A 388 10.91 -28.71 -11.14
C GLN A 388 9.51 -28.08 -11.25
N SER A 389 8.60 -28.72 -11.98
CA SER A 389 7.21 -28.27 -12.10
C SER A 389 6.52 -28.26 -10.73
N LYS A 390 6.73 -29.31 -9.92
CA LYS A 390 6.16 -29.38 -8.56
C LYS A 390 6.74 -28.29 -7.66
N SER A 391 8.05 -28.07 -7.70
CA SER A 391 8.75 -27.02 -6.95
C SER A 391 8.22 -25.63 -7.31
N LYS A 392 8.05 -25.36 -8.61
CA LYS A 392 7.48 -24.10 -9.12
C LYS A 392 6.05 -23.87 -8.63
N MET A 393 5.17 -24.87 -8.73
CA MET A 393 3.79 -24.76 -8.24
C MET A 393 3.74 -24.49 -6.73
N GLN A 394 4.62 -25.14 -5.95
CA GLN A 394 4.70 -24.90 -4.51
C GLN A 394 5.17 -23.47 -4.18
N ALA A 395 6.18 -22.97 -4.90
CA ALA A 395 6.66 -21.61 -4.76
C ALA A 395 5.59 -20.57 -5.14
N GLU A 396 4.84 -20.80 -6.22
CA GLU A 396 3.72 -19.95 -6.64
C GLU A 396 2.58 -19.96 -5.59
N ALA A 397 2.20 -21.14 -5.09
CA ALA A 397 1.19 -21.24 -4.04
C ALA A 397 1.61 -20.52 -2.75
N GLN A 398 2.88 -20.60 -2.37
CA GLN A 398 3.42 -19.86 -1.23
C GLN A 398 3.39 -18.35 -1.48
N ARG A 399 3.80 -17.90 -2.68
CA ARG A 399 3.75 -16.50 -3.10
C ARG A 399 2.34 -15.92 -3.01
N ASP A 400 1.35 -16.67 -3.47
CA ASP A 400 -0.05 -16.23 -3.46
C ASP A 400 -0.63 -16.18 -2.05
N ARG A 401 -0.24 -17.10 -1.16
CA ARG A 401 -0.59 -17.04 0.26
C ARG A 401 -0.01 -15.79 0.93
N GLU A 402 1.30 -15.57 0.78
CA GLU A 402 1.98 -14.40 1.35
C GLU A 402 1.37 -13.08 0.82
N ARG A 403 0.99 -13.03 -0.45
CA ARG A 403 0.30 -11.87 -1.06
C ARG A 403 -1.04 -11.60 -0.36
N ARG A 404 -1.90 -12.62 -0.25
CA ARG A 404 -3.21 -12.49 0.41
C ARG A 404 -3.07 -12.09 1.88
N GLU A 405 -2.13 -12.67 2.61
CA GLU A 405 -1.86 -12.30 4.00
C GLU A 405 -1.45 -10.82 4.14
N LEU A 406 -0.66 -10.29 3.20
CA LEU A 406 -0.30 -8.88 3.22
C LEU A 406 -1.49 -7.99 2.84
N GLU A 407 -2.27 -8.37 1.83
CA GLU A 407 -3.52 -7.69 1.45
C GLU A 407 -4.50 -7.61 2.62
N ASP A 408 -4.70 -8.72 3.34
CA ASP A 408 -5.56 -8.78 4.53
C ASP A 408 -5.03 -7.87 5.66
N ARG A 409 -3.72 -7.91 5.94
CA ARG A 409 -3.10 -7.01 6.95
C ARG A 409 -3.25 -5.53 6.58
N VAL A 410 -3.12 -5.18 5.31
CA VAL A 410 -3.35 -3.81 4.83
C VAL A 410 -4.82 -3.44 4.98
N ALA A 411 -5.74 -4.31 4.56
CA ALA A 411 -7.18 -4.07 4.62
C ALA A 411 -7.67 -3.88 6.06
N VAL A 412 -7.23 -4.73 7.00
CA VAL A 412 -7.55 -4.61 8.42
C VAL A 412 -7.03 -3.29 8.99
N ARG A 413 -5.78 -2.90 8.68
CA ARG A 413 -5.24 -1.61 9.13
C ARG A 413 -6.04 -0.43 8.58
N ARG A 414 -6.46 -0.47 7.31
CA ARG A 414 -7.30 0.57 6.70
C ARG A 414 -8.66 0.67 7.37
N ALA A 415 -9.30 -0.47 7.65
CA ALA A 415 -10.59 -0.52 8.33
C ALA A 415 -10.51 0.05 9.75
N LEU A 416 -9.47 -0.33 10.51
CA LEU A 416 -9.22 0.20 11.86
C LEU A 416 -8.95 1.70 11.84
N LEU A 417 -8.16 2.19 10.88
CA LEU A 417 -7.91 3.62 10.70
C LEU A 417 -9.22 4.37 10.42
N LYS A 418 -10.04 3.87 9.50
CA LYS A 418 -11.33 4.48 9.16
C LYS A 418 -12.29 4.50 10.35
N ALA A 419 -12.42 3.39 11.09
CA ALA A 419 -13.26 3.32 12.28
C ALA A 419 -12.81 4.30 13.37
N LYS A 420 -11.50 4.46 13.55
CA LYS A 420 -10.94 5.46 14.48
C LYS A 420 -11.31 6.87 14.04
N MET A 421 -11.17 7.20 12.75
CA MET A 421 -11.53 8.52 12.21
C MET A 421 -13.03 8.81 12.38
N GLU A 422 -13.89 7.83 12.09
CA GLU A 422 -15.35 7.95 12.31
C GLU A 422 -15.69 8.23 13.78
N THR A 423 -14.98 7.55 14.70
CA THR A 423 -15.14 7.79 16.15
C THR A 423 -14.71 9.19 16.55
N GLU A 424 -13.56 9.67 16.04
CA GLU A 424 -13.06 11.02 16.30
C GLU A 424 -14.00 12.11 15.75
N CYS A 425 -14.56 11.92 14.55
CA CYS A 425 -15.59 12.81 14.00
C CYS A 425 -16.84 12.85 14.89
N GLY A 426 -17.34 11.70 15.31
CA GLY A 426 -18.51 11.63 16.20
C GLY A 426 -18.27 12.29 17.57
N GLN A 427 -17.07 12.13 18.13
CA GLN A 427 -16.66 12.81 19.36
C GLN A 427 -16.61 14.33 19.16
N PHE A 428 -16.07 14.79 18.03
CA PHE A 428 -16.00 16.20 17.71
C PHE A 428 -17.39 16.82 17.50
N ASP A 429 -18.31 16.13 16.82
CA ASP A 429 -19.68 16.58 16.64
C ASP A 429 -20.41 16.72 17.98
N ALA A 430 -20.20 15.77 18.90
CA ALA A 430 -20.71 15.86 20.26
C ALA A 430 -20.12 17.05 21.03
N GLU A 431 -18.81 17.29 20.94
CA GLU A 431 -18.15 18.45 21.55
C GLU A 431 -18.67 19.78 20.98
N ARG A 432 -18.87 19.85 19.65
CA ARG A 432 -19.45 21.00 18.94
C ARG A 432 -20.86 21.30 19.45
N ALA A 433 -21.70 20.28 19.58
CA ALA A 433 -23.06 20.43 20.10
C ALA A 433 -23.05 20.91 21.56
N GLU A 434 -22.21 20.30 22.40
CA GLU A 434 -22.06 20.63 23.81
C GLU A 434 -21.60 22.09 24.02
N ARG A 435 -20.52 22.51 23.34
CA ARG A 435 -20.01 23.88 23.41
C ARG A 435 -21.03 24.91 22.95
N THR A 436 -21.76 24.59 21.88
CA THR A 436 -22.82 25.46 21.37
C THR A 436 -23.93 25.59 22.41
N ARG A 437 -24.38 24.48 23.01
CA ARG A 437 -25.42 24.50 24.04
C ARG A 437 -24.98 25.30 25.27
N MET A 438 -23.79 25.05 25.80
CA MET A 438 -23.25 25.78 26.96
C MET A 438 -23.18 27.29 26.72
N LEU A 439 -22.83 27.72 25.50
CA LEU A 439 -22.80 29.14 25.16
C LEU A 439 -24.22 29.75 25.18
N HIS A 440 -25.19 29.07 24.58
CA HIS A 440 -26.59 29.55 24.56
C HIS A 440 -27.17 29.61 25.97
N GLU A 441 -26.97 28.57 26.79
CA GLU A 441 -27.42 28.57 28.19
C GLU A 441 -26.77 29.71 29.00
N ARG A 442 -25.50 30.03 28.73
CA ARG A 442 -24.84 31.19 29.36
C ARG A 442 -25.50 32.50 28.94
N HIS A 443 -25.73 32.69 27.64
CA HIS A 443 -26.39 33.88 27.09
C HIS A 443 -27.81 34.06 27.65
N GLU A 444 -28.58 32.97 27.75
CA GLU A 444 -29.92 32.98 28.35
C GLU A 444 -29.89 33.41 29.82
N ARG A 445 -29.01 32.81 30.64
CA ARG A 445 -28.85 33.18 32.06
C ARG A 445 -28.42 34.65 32.24
N GLU A 446 -27.51 35.13 31.40
CA GLU A 446 -27.06 36.53 31.42
C GLU A 446 -28.21 37.50 31.08
N LEU A 447 -29.03 37.14 30.09
CA LEU A 447 -30.18 37.94 29.67
C LEU A 447 -31.28 37.94 30.73
N GLU A 448 -31.60 36.79 31.31
CA GLU A 448 -32.56 36.67 32.42
C GLU A 448 -32.10 37.48 33.63
N HIS A 449 -30.81 37.41 33.98
CA HIS A 449 -30.24 38.20 35.07
C HIS A 449 -30.39 39.70 34.80
N PHE A 450 -30.09 40.14 33.58
CA PHE A 450 -30.24 41.53 33.17
C PHE A 450 -31.70 42.01 33.21
N ASP A 451 -32.64 41.19 32.74
CA ASP A 451 -34.06 41.54 32.72
C ASP A 451 -34.65 41.56 34.15
N ASN A 452 -34.21 40.66 35.03
CA ASN A 452 -34.56 40.66 36.46
C ASN A 452 -34.01 41.90 37.20
N GLU A 453 -32.74 42.24 36.98
CA GLU A 453 -32.14 43.46 37.55
C GLU A 453 -32.87 44.73 37.05
N SER A 454 -33.26 44.77 35.77
CA SER A 454 -34.04 45.87 35.22
C SER A 454 -35.41 46.01 35.92
N THR A 455 -36.06 44.87 36.18
CA THR A 455 -37.34 44.81 36.88
C THR A 455 -37.23 45.32 38.32
N ASN A 456 -36.17 44.93 39.03
CA ASN A 456 -35.90 45.40 40.40
C ASN A 456 -35.64 46.92 40.48
N LEU A 457 -35.12 47.52 39.40
CA LEU A 457 -34.96 48.97 39.27
C LEU A 457 -36.27 49.69 38.89
N GLY A 458 -37.38 48.97 38.73
CA GLY A 458 -38.70 49.52 38.40
C GLY A 458 -38.96 49.67 36.90
N PHE A 459 -38.09 49.13 36.03
CA PHE A 459 -38.28 49.17 34.58
C PHE A 459 -38.99 47.93 34.08
N SER A 460 -39.92 48.09 33.13
CA SER A 460 -40.54 46.96 32.45
C SER A 460 -39.56 46.32 31.46
N PRO A 461 -39.29 44.99 31.54
CA PRO A 461 -38.47 44.28 30.56
C PRO A 461 -38.96 44.44 29.12
N ILE A 462 -40.28 44.51 28.92
CA ILE A 462 -40.91 44.72 27.61
C ILE A 462 -40.56 46.11 27.07
N ALA A 463 -40.64 47.15 27.90
CA ALA A 463 -40.30 48.52 27.50
C ALA A 463 -38.80 48.69 27.16
N ILE A 464 -37.93 47.87 27.76
CA ILE A 464 -36.50 47.82 27.42
C ILE A 464 -36.28 47.00 26.13
N ALA A 465 -36.98 45.88 25.96
CA ALA A 465 -36.88 45.02 24.78
C ALA A 465 -37.40 45.71 23.50
N GLU A 466 -38.50 46.45 23.57
CA GLU A 466 -39.07 47.19 22.44
C GLU A 466 -38.14 48.31 21.97
N GLY A 467 -37.62 49.14 22.89
CA GLY A 467 -36.63 50.17 22.56
C GLY A 467 -35.28 49.61 22.11
N SER A 468 -35.04 48.31 22.35
CA SER A 468 -33.84 47.63 21.87
C SER A 468 -33.95 47.16 20.41
N ARG A 469 -35.15 47.13 19.83
CA ARG A 469 -35.42 46.53 18.51
C ARG A 469 -35.17 47.50 17.33
N ASP A 470 -35.27 48.81 17.57
CA ASP A 470 -35.23 49.86 16.53
C ASP A 470 -33.83 50.19 15.96
N GLY A 471 -32.77 49.50 16.36
CA GLY A 471 -31.38 49.86 15.98
C GLY A 471 -30.60 48.80 15.19
N TYR A 472 -31.19 47.64 14.89
CA TYR A 472 -30.44 46.49 14.35
C TYR A 472 -30.00 46.65 12.88
N GLY A 473 -30.36 47.74 12.19
CA GLY A 473 -30.20 47.87 10.74
C GLY A 473 -29.17 48.89 10.22
N GLU A 474 -28.87 49.98 10.93
CA GLU A 474 -28.14 51.11 10.32
C GLU A 474 -26.67 51.26 10.75
N GLU A 475 -26.28 50.82 11.95
CA GLU A 475 -24.92 51.08 12.45
C GLU A 475 -23.85 50.10 11.91
N GLU A 476 -24.21 48.88 11.50
CA GLU A 476 -23.24 47.91 10.98
C GLU A 476 -22.91 48.11 9.49
N GLN A 477 -23.83 48.66 8.68
CA GLN A 477 -23.56 48.93 7.27
C GLN A 477 -22.64 50.15 7.06
N SER A 478 -22.58 51.08 8.01
CA SER A 478 -21.80 52.31 7.86
C SER A 478 -20.31 52.15 8.15
N LEU A 479 -19.87 51.01 8.71
CA LEU A 479 -18.46 50.75 9.07
C LEU A 479 -17.78 49.64 8.27
N SER A 480 -18.51 48.94 7.39
CA SER A 480 -17.92 48.02 6.41
C SER A 480 -17.83 48.73 5.06
N GLY A 481 -16.67 49.33 4.78
CA GLY A 481 -16.35 49.89 3.48
C GLY A 481 -16.43 48.82 2.41
N SER A 482 -17.56 48.80 1.70
CA SER A 482 -17.79 48.00 0.51
C SER A 482 -16.84 48.44 -0.60
N MET A 483 -15.72 47.73 -0.75
CA MET A 483 -14.93 47.70 -1.98
C MET A 483 -15.61 46.72 -2.94
N LEU A 484 -16.74 47.13 -3.54
CA LEU A 484 -17.29 46.45 -4.69
C LEU A 484 -16.64 47.01 -5.95
N SER A 485 -15.73 46.19 -6.49
CA SER A 485 -15.06 46.33 -7.77
C SER A 485 -16.03 46.65 -8.90
N LEU A 486 -15.80 47.79 -9.55
CA LEU A 486 -16.15 48.04 -10.94
C LEU A 486 -15.25 47.17 -11.83
N ALA A 487 -15.79 46.07 -12.35
CA ALA A 487 -15.22 45.39 -13.50
C ALA A 487 -16.36 44.96 -14.44
N HIS A 488 -16.37 45.63 -15.60
CA HIS A 488 -17.29 45.46 -16.69
C HIS A 488 -17.28 44.03 -17.23
N SER A 489 -18.46 43.42 -17.33
CA SER A 489 -18.70 42.24 -18.15
C SER A 489 -18.88 42.68 -19.61
N ASN A 490 -17.86 42.45 -20.44
CA ASN A 490 -18.02 42.42 -21.90
C ASN A 490 -18.45 41.01 -22.30
N SER A 491 -19.67 40.86 -22.80
CA SER A 491 -20.10 39.69 -23.56
C SER A 491 -21.14 40.12 -24.58
N SER A 492 -20.65 40.71 -25.66
CA SER A 492 -21.36 40.84 -26.93
C SER A 492 -21.07 39.59 -27.77
N ALA A 493 -21.96 38.59 -27.65
CA ALA A 493 -22.06 37.48 -28.58
C ALA A 493 -23.30 37.72 -29.46
N SER A 494 -23.06 38.33 -30.62
CA SER A 494 -24.00 38.50 -31.71
C SER A 494 -24.20 37.18 -32.46
N PHE A 495 -25.42 36.67 -32.49
CA PHE A 495 -25.89 35.70 -33.47
C PHE A 495 -26.16 36.42 -34.81
N PRO A 496 -25.84 35.82 -35.98
CA PRO A 496 -26.37 36.26 -37.24
C PRO A 496 -27.65 35.47 -37.60
N ALA A 497 -28.69 36.20 -38.01
CA ALA A 497 -29.80 35.68 -38.80
C ALA A 497 -29.37 35.57 -40.27
N GLY A 498 -29.77 34.50 -40.95
CA GLY A 498 -29.17 34.04 -42.20
C GLY A 498 -29.60 34.72 -43.50
N SER A 499 -28.90 34.35 -44.57
CA SER A 499 -29.42 34.19 -45.93
C SER A 499 -28.39 33.50 -46.81
N LEU A 500 -28.90 32.53 -47.59
CA LEU A 500 -28.31 31.81 -48.74
C LEU A 500 -27.28 30.72 -48.45
#